data_AF-A0A2X2JJC4-F1
#
_entry.id   AF-A0A2X2JJC4-F1
#
_cell.length_a   1.000
_cell.length_b   1.000
_cell.length_c   1.000
_cell.angle_alpha   90.00
_cell.angle_beta   90.00
_cell.angle_gamma   90.00
#
_symmetry.space_group_name_H-M   'P 1'
#
loop_
_entity.id
_entity.type
_entity.pdbx_description
1 polymer ?
#
loop_
_entity_poly.entity_id
_entity_poly.type
_entity_poly.pdbx_seq_one_letter_code
_entity_poly.pdbx_strand_id
1 'polypeptide(L)'
;MGNPIVKDSILANSDTICLLDQSKFRSNYDEIAKLLSITDVERRKIFTINKLQNKEYRSRFKEVYIRRGTVGEVYGVEVSLFQYLAFTTEKPEKSAVKIYADHFGNYKDGLTAFVKDLEYSGKALNDFVGEVNRKGIQNLNLMANE
;
A
#
# COMPACT_ATOMS: atom_id res chain seq x y z
N MET A 1 -20.04 -18.68 19.19
CA MET A 1 -21.24 -17.86 18.97
C MET A 1 -21.08 -16.58 19.78
N GLY A 2 -20.56 -15.50 19.17
CA GLY A 2 -20.28 -14.26 19.90
C GLY A 2 -21.56 -13.45 20.14
N ASN A 3 -21.73 -12.93 21.35
CA ASN A 3 -22.90 -12.14 21.74
C ASN A 3 -23.06 -10.93 20.79
N PRO A 4 -24.15 -10.85 20.00
CA PRO A 4 -24.36 -9.76 19.02
C PRO A 4 -24.37 -8.38 19.68
N ILE A 5 -24.88 -8.28 20.92
CA ILE A 5 -24.93 -7.03 21.69
C ILE A 5 -23.52 -6.51 21.98
N VAL A 6 -22.57 -7.41 22.26
CA VAL A 6 -21.17 -7.05 22.55
C VAL A 6 -20.45 -6.57 21.30
N LYS A 7 -20.73 -7.17 20.12
CA LYS A 7 -20.14 -6.73 18.86
C LYS A 7 -20.59 -5.33 18.47
N ASP A 8 -21.89 -5.07 18.55
CA ASP A 8 -22.47 -3.78 18.21
C ASP A 8 -21.95 -2.69 19.16
N SER A 9 -21.84 -3.01 20.46
CA SER A 9 -21.35 -2.07 21.47
C SER A 9 -19.87 -1.74 21.30
N ILE A 10 -19.00 -2.70 20.96
CA ILE A 10 -17.56 -2.44 20.81
C ILE A 10 -17.28 -1.61 19.55
N LEU A 11 -17.96 -1.93 18.45
CA LEU A 11 -17.77 -1.22 17.18
C LEU A 11 -18.32 0.20 17.24
N ALA A 12 -19.50 0.38 17.84
CA ALA A 12 -20.11 1.70 17.97
C ALA A 12 -19.33 2.64 18.91
N ASN A 13 -18.71 2.10 19.97
CA ASN A 13 -17.92 2.88 20.93
C ASN A 13 -16.43 3.01 20.54
N SER A 14 -16.01 2.49 19.39
CA SER A 14 -14.63 2.67 18.94
C SER A 14 -14.39 4.13 18.53
N ASP A 15 -13.52 4.81 19.28
CA ASP A 15 -13.13 6.21 19.00
C ASP A 15 -12.42 6.37 17.65
N THR A 16 -11.78 5.32 17.14
CA THR A 16 -11.07 5.35 15.86
C THR A 16 -11.58 4.26 14.94
N ILE A 17 -11.89 4.65 13.69
CA ILE A 17 -12.32 3.74 12.63
C ILE A 17 -11.43 3.93 11.43
N CYS A 18 -10.86 2.83 10.92
CA CYS A 18 -10.11 2.79 9.67
C CYS A 18 -10.81 1.89 8.66
N LEU A 19 -11.26 2.44 7.53
CA LEU A 19 -11.95 1.69 6.47
C LEU A 19 -11.17 1.79 5.15
N LEU A 20 -10.87 0.63 4.57
CA LEU A 20 -10.33 0.51 3.21
C LEU A 20 -11.47 0.63 2.17
N ASP A 21 -11.19 0.36 0.89
CA ASP A 21 -12.20 0.41 -0.17
C ASP A 21 -13.41 -0.50 0.15
N GLN A 22 -14.59 0.12 0.33
CA GLN A 22 -15.84 -0.57 0.63
C GLN A 22 -16.75 -0.77 -0.59
N SER A 23 -16.25 -0.56 -1.82
CA SER A 23 -17.06 -0.61 -3.06
C SER A 23 -17.82 -1.93 -3.24
N LYS A 24 -17.27 -3.04 -2.73
CA LYS A 24 -17.89 -4.38 -2.81
C LYS A 24 -19.15 -4.52 -1.96
N PHE A 25 -19.34 -3.65 -0.96
CA PHE A 25 -20.46 -3.71 -0.02
C PHE A 25 -21.57 -2.71 -0.34
N ARG A 26 -21.57 -2.10 -1.53
CA ARG A 26 -22.54 -1.06 -1.92
C ARG A 26 -23.99 -1.47 -1.70
N SER A 27 -24.36 -2.73 -2.00
CA SER A 27 -25.73 -3.22 -1.85
C SER A 27 -26.20 -3.32 -0.40
N ASN A 28 -25.28 -3.53 0.55
CA ASN A 28 -25.58 -3.77 1.97
C ASN A 28 -24.97 -2.68 2.86
N TYR A 29 -24.61 -1.53 2.27
CA TYR A 29 -23.82 -0.52 2.99
C TYR A 29 -24.63 0.17 4.08
N ASP A 30 -25.96 0.14 4.02
CA ASP A 30 -26.82 0.70 5.05
C ASP A 30 -26.66 -0.02 6.40
N GLU A 31 -26.50 -1.34 6.39
CA GLU A 31 -26.24 -2.12 7.62
C GLU A 31 -24.87 -1.77 8.22
N ILE A 32 -23.85 -1.66 7.37
CA ILE A 32 -22.48 -1.28 7.77
C ILE A 32 -22.48 0.14 8.34
N ALA A 33 -23.15 1.07 7.65
CA ALA A 33 -23.22 2.45 8.08
C ALA A 33 -23.94 2.59 9.41
N LYS A 34 -25.03 1.84 9.63
CA LYS A 34 -25.74 1.82 10.90
C LYS A 34 -24.87 1.25 12.03
N LEU A 35 -24.17 0.15 11.78
CA LEU A 35 -23.31 -0.50 12.77
C LEU A 35 -22.14 0.40 13.22
N LEU A 36 -21.55 1.12 12.28
CA LEU A 36 -20.37 1.98 12.53
C LEU A 36 -20.73 3.46 12.77
N SER A 37 -22.02 3.77 12.85
CA SER A 37 -22.55 5.14 12.97
C SER A 37 -21.97 6.10 11.91
N ILE A 38 -21.87 5.63 10.67
CA ILE A 38 -21.35 6.39 9.52
C ILE A 38 -22.47 7.26 8.95
N THR A 39 -22.23 8.56 8.89
CA THR A 39 -23.13 9.54 8.27
C THR A 39 -23.09 9.48 6.74
N ASP A 40 -24.09 10.06 6.07
CA ASP A 40 -24.09 10.15 4.59
C ASP A 40 -22.91 10.96 4.03
N VAL A 41 -22.41 11.93 4.79
CA VAL A 41 -21.24 12.72 4.41
C VAL A 41 -19.99 11.83 4.41
N GLU A 42 -19.77 11.06 5.48
CA GLU A 42 -18.66 10.11 5.58
C GLU A 42 -18.77 9.00 4.53
N ARG A 43 -19.98 8.47 4.32
CA ARG A 43 -20.26 7.47 3.29
C ARG A 43 -19.79 7.93 1.92
N ARG A 44 -20.11 9.18 1.54
CA ARG A 44 -19.64 9.76 0.27
C ARG A 44 -18.13 9.79 0.19
N LYS A 45 -17.44 10.22 1.26
CA LYS A 45 -15.97 10.20 1.33
C LYS A 45 -15.40 8.79 1.21
N ILE A 46 -15.93 7.81 1.95
CA ILE A 46 -15.46 6.42 1.91
C ILE A 46 -15.57 5.85 0.49
N PHE A 47 -16.62 6.19 -0.26
CA PHE A 47 -16.77 5.73 -1.64
C PHE A 47 -15.87 6.44 -2.66
N THR A 48 -15.11 7.48 -2.28
CA THR A 48 -14.07 8.05 -3.15
C THR A 48 -12.73 7.34 -3.04
N ILE A 49 -12.53 6.47 -2.04
CA ILE A 49 -11.27 5.74 -1.79
C ILE A 49 -10.79 5.05 -3.08
N ASN A 50 -9.58 5.41 -3.51
CA ASN A 50 -8.89 4.95 -4.71
C ASN A 50 -9.67 5.19 -6.03
N LYS A 51 -10.65 6.09 -6.06
CA LYS A 51 -11.44 6.41 -7.27
C LYS A 51 -11.05 7.72 -7.93
N LEU A 52 -10.41 8.62 -7.19
CA LEU A 52 -9.98 9.91 -7.73
C LEU A 52 -8.73 9.73 -8.60
N GLN A 53 -8.66 10.52 -9.68
CA GLN A 53 -7.47 10.61 -10.53
C GLN A 53 -6.47 11.60 -9.92
N ASN A 54 -5.81 11.20 -8.83
CA ASN A 54 -4.92 12.05 -8.03
C ASN A 54 -3.52 11.43 -7.85
N LYS A 55 -3.13 10.50 -8.74
CA LYS A 55 -1.89 9.72 -8.64
C LYS A 55 -0.81 10.18 -9.61
N GLU A 56 -1.16 11.03 -10.58
CA GLU A 56 -0.19 11.58 -11.52
C GLU A 56 0.80 12.49 -10.78
N TYR A 57 2.09 12.38 -11.12
CA TYR A 57 3.20 13.13 -10.50
C TYR A 57 3.32 12.99 -8.98
N ARG A 58 2.78 11.91 -8.39
CA ARG A 58 2.88 11.62 -6.97
C ARG A 58 3.51 10.26 -6.72
N SER A 59 4.15 10.11 -5.57
CA SER A 59 4.56 8.82 -5.05
C SER A 59 3.39 7.83 -5.00
N ARG A 60 3.68 6.53 -5.06
CA ARG A 60 2.62 5.53 -4.98
C ARG A 60 2.02 5.47 -3.58
N PHE A 61 0.74 5.79 -3.47
CA PHE A 61 -0.04 5.63 -2.25
C PHE A 61 -1.32 4.81 -2.49
N LYS A 62 -1.88 4.33 -1.38
CA LYS A 62 -3.25 3.78 -1.32
C LYS A 62 -4.06 4.62 -0.35
N GLU A 63 -5.35 4.73 -0.60
CA GLU A 63 -6.23 5.54 0.25
C GLU A 63 -6.93 4.69 1.32
N VAL A 64 -7.14 5.30 2.48
CA VAL A 64 -7.90 4.77 3.63
C VAL A 64 -8.74 5.89 4.23
N TYR A 65 -9.97 5.59 4.61
CA TYR A 65 -10.76 6.47 5.45
C TYR A 65 -10.38 6.28 6.91
N ILE A 66 -10.04 7.36 7.61
CA ILE A 66 -9.75 7.32 9.04
C ILE A 66 -10.65 8.34 9.74
N ARG A 67 -11.50 7.86 10.65
CA ARG A 67 -12.24 8.69 11.61
C ARG A 67 -11.59 8.59 12.98
N ARG A 68 -11.42 9.74 13.64
CA ARG A 68 -10.98 9.87 15.03
C ARG A 68 -11.97 10.76 15.77
N GLY A 69 -12.67 10.19 16.74
CA GLY A 69 -13.81 10.83 17.39
C GLY A 69 -14.88 11.17 16.35
N THR A 70 -15.15 12.46 16.20
CA THR A 70 -16.20 12.98 15.31
C THR A 70 -15.70 13.39 13.92
N VAL A 71 -14.39 13.43 13.68
CA VAL A 71 -13.80 13.91 12.42
C VAL A 71 -13.19 12.75 11.64
N GLY A 72 -13.55 12.65 10.36
CA GLY A 72 -12.96 11.65 9.48
C GLY A 72 -12.76 12.13 8.05
N GLU A 73 -11.63 11.71 7.48
CA GLU A 73 -11.19 12.07 6.13
C GLU A 73 -10.58 10.86 5.42
N VAL A 74 -10.44 10.98 4.10
CA VAL A 74 -9.68 10.02 3.28
C VAL A 74 -8.24 10.48 3.20
N TYR A 75 -7.33 9.62 3.62
CA TYR A 75 -5.89 9.87 3.64
C TYR A 75 -5.21 8.99 2.60
N GLY A 76 -4.24 9.58 1.88
CA GLY A 76 -3.27 8.82 1.09
C GLY A 76 -2.17 8.28 2.00
N VAL A 77 -2.03 6.96 2.06
CA VAL A 77 -0.98 6.26 2.80
C VAL A 77 0.14 5.92 1.83
N GLU A 78 1.24 6.63 1.98
CA GLU A 78 2.50 6.37 1.32
C GLU A 78 3.39 5.55 2.23
N VAL A 79 4.06 4.54 1.66
CA VAL A 79 5.05 3.72 2.37
C VAL A 79 6.37 3.83 1.64
N SER A 80 7.47 3.69 2.38
CA SER A 80 8.79 3.70 1.76
C SER A 80 8.91 2.58 0.73
N LEU A 81 9.77 2.79 -0.27
CA LEU A 81 10.01 1.79 -1.30
C LEU A 81 10.52 0.46 -0.70
N PHE A 82 11.38 0.53 0.31
CA PHE A 82 11.84 -0.62 1.08
C PHE A 82 10.67 -1.42 1.66
N GLN A 83 9.76 -0.75 2.37
CA GLN A 83 8.62 -1.42 2.99
C GLN A 83 7.70 -2.03 1.94
N TYR A 84 7.47 -1.32 0.83
CA TYR A 84 6.68 -1.88 -0.25
C TYR A 84 7.29 -3.15 -0.85
N LEU A 85 8.56 -3.11 -1.24
CA LEU A 85 9.22 -4.23 -1.90
C LEU A 85 9.39 -5.43 -0.96
N ALA A 86 9.57 -5.17 0.34
CA ALA A 86 9.61 -6.22 1.36
C ALA A 86 8.31 -7.04 1.44
N PHE A 87 7.16 -6.40 1.20
CA PHE A 87 5.83 -7.00 1.34
C PHE A 87 5.04 -7.13 0.04
N THR A 88 5.67 -6.85 -1.10
CA THR A 88 4.97 -6.92 -2.38
C THR A 88 4.50 -8.34 -2.70
N THR A 89 3.29 -8.43 -3.23
CA THR A 89 2.71 -9.67 -3.78
C THR A 89 2.89 -9.77 -5.29
N GLU A 90 3.37 -8.72 -5.94
CA GLU A 90 3.53 -8.67 -7.39
C GLU A 90 4.69 -9.56 -7.84
N LYS A 91 4.38 -10.63 -8.60
CA LYS A 91 5.37 -11.64 -9.02
C LYS A 91 6.62 -11.02 -9.68
N PRO A 92 6.52 -10.07 -10.62
CA PRO A 92 7.70 -9.50 -11.27
C PRO A 92 8.63 -8.81 -10.27
N GLU A 93 8.08 -8.06 -9.32
CA GLU A 93 8.87 -7.36 -8.30
C GLU A 93 9.54 -8.35 -7.33
N LYS A 94 8.80 -9.37 -6.89
CA LYS A 94 9.35 -10.44 -6.03
C LYS A 94 10.50 -11.16 -6.71
N SER A 95 10.35 -11.51 -7.99
CA SER A 95 11.41 -12.15 -8.77
C SER A 95 12.64 -11.26 -8.89
N ALA A 96 12.47 -9.96 -9.15
CA ALA A 96 13.59 -9.04 -9.30
C ALA A 96 14.35 -8.82 -7.99
N VAL A 97 13.65 -8.63 -6.86
CA VAL A 97 14.30 -8.51 -5.54
C VAL A 97 14.98 -9.82 -5.14
N LYS A 98 14.40 -10.97 -5.48
CA LYS A 98 15.01 -12.28 -5.21
C LYS A 98 16.34 -12.46 -5.95
N ILE A 99 16.44 -12.00 -7.21
CA ILE A 99 17.70 -12.03 -7.97
C ILE A 99 18.82 -11.32 -7.19
N TYR A 100 18.54 -10.15 -6.59
CA TYR A 100 19.49 -9.45 -5.74
C TYR A 100 19.74 -10.19 -4.42
N ALA A 101 18.69 -10.66 -3.74
CA ALA A 101 18.84 -11.39 -2.48
C ALA A 101 19.71 -12.64 -2.61
N ASP A 102 19.58 -13.38 -3.72
CA ASP A 102 20.37 -14.58 -4.00
C ASP A 102 21.85 -14.22 -4.25
N HIS A 103 22.12 -13.09 -4.90
CA HIS A 103 23.49 -12.64 -5.19
C HIS A 103 24.22 -12.08 -3.97
N PHE A 104 23.54 -11.27 -3.15
CA PHE A 104 24.11 -10.67 -1.95
C PHE A 104 24.02 -11.58 -0.71
N GLY A 105 23.45 -12.79 -0.86
CA GLY A 105 23.41 -13.84 0.16
C GLY A 105 22.35 -13.65 1.25
N ASN A 106 21.68 -12.50 1.32
CA ASN A 106 20.53 -12.30 2.20
C ASN A 106 19.56 -11.24 1.66
N TYR A 107 18.33 -11.28 2.15
CA TYR A 107 17.25 -10.43 1.66
C TYR A 107 17.46 -8.95 1.97
N LYS A 108 18.00 -8.61 3.14
CA LYS A 108 18.19 -7.21 3.56
C LYS A 108 19.21 -6.51 2.66
N ASP A 109 20.34 -7.14 2.41
CA ASP A 109 21.41 -6.55 1.58
C ASP A 109 21.01 -6.55 0.11
N GLY A 110 20.35 -7.62 -0.36
CA GLY A 110 19.79 -7.66 -1.71
C GLY A 110 18.75 -6.57 -1.95
N LEU A 111 17.83 -6.34 -1.01
CA LEU A 111 16.85 -5.26 -1.11
C LEU A 111 17.52 -3.88 -1.09
N THR A 112 18.54 -3.70 -0.25
CA THR A 112 19.30 -2.45 -0.17
C THR A 112 20.02 -2.14 -1.49
N ALA A 113 20.69 -3.13 -2.07
CA ALA A 113 21.34 -3.00 -3.36
C ALA A 113 20.32 -2.76 -4.49
N PHE A 114 19.19 -3.47 -4.48
CA PHE A 114 18.13 -3.28 -5.47
C PHE A 114 17.59 -1.84 -5.47
N VAL A 115 17.27 -1.31 -4.28
CA VAL A 115 16.74 0.06 -4.15
C VAL A 115 17.78 1.08 -4.59
N LYS A 116 19.04 0.89 -4.18
CA LYS A 116 20.16 1.75 -4.58
C LYS A 116 20.31 1.79 -6.10
N ASP A 117 20.35 0.64 -6.76
CA ASP A 117 20.51 0.56 -8.22
C ASP A 117 19.29 1.09 -8.97
N LEU A 118 18.08 0.92 -8.43
CA LEU A 118 16.87 1.57 -8.96
C LEU A 118 17.00 3.09 -8.93
N GLU A 119 17.38 3.66 -7.79
CA GLU A 119 17.56 5.11 -7.61
C GLU A 119 18.61 5.66 -8.58
N TYR A 120 19.77 5.00 -8.71
CA TYR A 120 20.79 5.40 -9.69
C TYR A 120 20.33 5.27 -11.14
N SER A 121 19.48 4.28 -11.44
CA SER A 121 19.01 4.06 -12.80
C SER A 121 18.11 5.19 -13.32
N GLY A 122 17.48 5.96 -12.42
CA GLY A 122 16.49 7.00 -12.75
C GLY A 122 15.22 6.47 -13.42
N LYS A 123 15.02 5.14 -13.47
CA LYS A 123 13.89 4.50 -14.14
C LYS A 123 12.68 4.39 -13.22
N ALA A 124 11.49 4.31 -13.82
CA ALA A 124 10.32 3.88 -13.07
C ALA A 124 10.49 2.44 -12.58
N LEU A 125 9.88 2.11 -11.44
CA LEU A 125 10.01 0.80 -10.81
C LEU A 125 9.68 -0.35 -11.77
N ASN A 126 8.59 -0.23 -12.54
CA ASN A 126 8.16 -1.27 -13.48
C ASN A 126 9.20 -1.55 -14.57
N ASP A 127 9.82 -0.49 -15.10
CA ASP A 127 10.83 -0.61 -16.16
C ASP A 127 12.10 -1.27 -15.64
N PHE A 128 12.55 -0.83 -14.44
CA PHE A 128 13.72 -1.40 -13.79
C PHE A 128 13.51 -2.87 -13.40
N VAL A 129 12.35 -3.21 -12.84
CA VAL A 129 11.96 -4.59 -12.53
C VAL A 129 11.96 -5.45 -13.79
N GLY A 130 11.44 -4.94 -14.91
CA GLY A 130 11.46 -5.63 -16.19
C GLY A 130 12.88 -5.83 -16.73
N GLU A 131 13.77 -4.87 -16.52
CA GLU A 131 15.19 -4.98 -16.88
C GLU A 131 15.92 -6.03 -16.04
N VAL A 132 15.81 -5.97 -14.71
CA VAL A 132 16.42 -6.93 -13.78
C VAL A 132 15.96 -8.35 -14.07
N ASN A 133 14.66 -8.57 -14.30
CA ASN A 133 14.14 -9.90 -14.59
C ASN A 133 14.64 -10.48 -15.93
N ARG A 134 15.02 -9.63 -16.90
CA ARG A 134 15.53 -10.07 -18.20
C ARG A 134 17.04 -10.25 -18.22
N LYS A 135 17.78 -9.34 -17.60
CA LYS A 135 19.24 -9.22 -17.72
C LYS A 135 20.00 -9.62 -16.44
N GLY A 136 19.30 -9.82 -15.33
CA GLY A 136 19.91 -9.98 -14.02
C GLY A 136 20.36 -8.66 -13.40
N ILE A 137 21.23 -8.74 -12.38
CA ILE A 137 21.74 -7.59 -11.64
C ILE A 137 22.51 -6.67 -12.59
N GLN A 138 22.17 -5.39 -12.55
CA GLN A 138 22.89 -4.36 -13.28
C GLN A 138 24.07 -3.94 -12.39
N ASN A 139 25.31 -4.30 -12.75
CA ASN A 139 26.51 -3.90 -11.99
C ASN A 139 26.78 -2.39 -12.12
N LEU A 140 25.90 -1.54 -11.58
CA LEU A 140 26.06 -0.08 -11.59
C LEU A 140 27.09 0.39 -10.55
N ASN A 141 27.47 -0.47 -9.60
CA ASN A 141 28.42 -0.15 -8.52
C ASN A 141 29.89 -0.55 -8.78
N LEU A 142 30.24 -1.15 -9.92
CA LEU A 142 31.64 -1.49 -10.25
C LEU A 142 32.39 -0.39 -11.01
N MET A 143 31.75 0.75 -11.32
CA MET A 143 32.36 1.83 -12.12
C MET A 143 32.49 3.17 -11.38
N ALA A 144 32.25 3.20 -10.06
CA ALA A 144 32.31 4.43 -9.26
C ALA A 144 33.46 4.47 -8.24
N ASN A 145 34.30 3.43 -8.19
CA ASN A 145 35.51 3.36 -7.38
C ASN A 145 36.68 2.79 -8.21
N GLU A 146 37.08 3.51 -9.26
CA GLU A 146 38.45 3.50 -9.81
C GLU A 146 38.86 4.94 -10.13
#